data_AF-A0AAJ1YUD3-F1
#
_entry.id   AF-A0AAJ1YUD3-F1
#
_cell.length_a   1.000
_cell.length_b   1.000
_cell.length_c   1.000
_cell.angle_alpha   90.00
_cell.angle_beta   90.00
_cell.angle_gamma   90.00
#
_symmetry.space_group_name_H-M   'P 1'
#
loop_
_entity.id
_entity.type
_entity.pdbx_description
1 polymer ?
#
loop_
_entity_poly.entity_id
_entity_poly.type
_entity_poly.pdbx_seq_one_letter_code
_entity_poly.pdbx_strand_id
1 'polypeptide(L)'
;MPPKPRTCCPAYNQIRAFYVQAAGFQQISFDVIIPFSGAAPLTYFVDSIDWFDNKHCVIITNFQSPTLGVSDSAWSCEILNLYFAGNLQRIV
;
A
#
# COMPACT_ATOMS: atom_id res chain seq x y z
N MET A 1 3.50 -19.89 6.21
CA MET A 1 3.55 -18.81 5.21
C MET A 1 4.62 -19.15 4.18
N PRO A 2 4.34 -19.08 2.87
CA PRO A 2 5.35 -19.28 1.84
C PRO A 2 6.51 -18.27 2.01
N PRO A 3 7.76 -18.65 1.66
CA PRO A 3 8.93 -17.80 1.84
C PRO A 3 8.79 -16.48 1.06
N LYS A 4 9.31 -15.38 1.63
CA LYS A 4 9.24 -14.03 1.06
C LYS A 4 9.82 -13.99 -0.37
N PRO A 5 9.16 -13.32 -1.33
CA PRO A 5 9.76 -13.00 -2.61
C PRO A 5 10.95 -12.05 -2.42
N ARG A 6 12.10 -12.35 -3.05
CA ARG A 6 13.31 -11.49 -3.00
C ARG A 6 13.29 -10.31 -4.00
N THR A 7 12.32 -10.26 -4.90
CA THR A 7 12.33 -9.37 -6.09
C THR A 7 11.15 -8.39 -6.20
N CYS A 8 10.32 -8.22 -5.16
CA CYS A 8 9.37 -7.11 -5.16
C CYS A 8 10.12 -5.76 -5.14
N CYS A 9 9.50 -4.72 -5.69
CA CYS A 9 10.04 -3.35 -5.72
C CYS A 9 10.33 -2.79 -4.32
N PRO A 10 11.22 -1.78 -4.20
CA PRO A 10 11.57 -1.15 -2.93
C PRO A 10 10.37 -0.65 -2.14
N ALA A 11 9.41 0.04 -2.80
CA ALA A 11 8.20 0.57 -2.15
C ALA A 11 7.35 -0.55 -1.51
N TYR A 12 7.08 -1.62 -2.25
CA TYR A 12 6.37 -2.79 -1.71
C TYR A 12 7.08 -3.38 -0.49
N ASN A 13 8.40 -3.58 -0.60
CA ASN A 13 9.17 -4.15 0.50
C ASN A 13 9.18 -3.25 1.74
N GLN A 14 9.18 -1.92 1.55
CA GLN A 14 9.09 -0.94 2.62
C GLN A 14 7.74 -1.03 3.33
N ILE A 15 6.63 -0.99 2.58
CA ILE A 15 5.27 -1.10 3.14
C ILE A 15 5.11 -2.43 3.86
N ARG A 16 5.57 -3.53 3.25
CA ARG A 16 5.52 -4.87 3.84
C ARG A 16 6.36 -4.99 5.11
N ALA A 17 7.54 -4.40 5.15
CA ALA A 17 8.36 -4.39 6.36
C ALA A 17 7.64 -3.64 7.49
N PHE A 18 7.04 -2.50 7.19
CA PHE A 18 6.27 -1.71 8.14
C PHE A 18 5.02 -2.45 8.63
N TYR A 19 4.27 -3.10 7.74
CA TYR A 19 3.11 -3.94 8.06
C TYR A 19 3.46 -5.04 9.06
N VAL A 20 4.55 -5.77 8.80
CA VAL A 20 5.00 -6.85 9.71
C VAL A 20 5.45 -6.29 11.07
N GLN A 21 6.03 -5.09 11.10
CA GLN A 21 6.42 -4.43 12.35
C GLN A 21 5.24 -3.85 13.13
N ALA A 22 4.12 -3.57 12.48
CA ALA A 22 2.92 -3.03 13.09
C ALA A 22 2.05 -4.12 13.78
N ALA A 23 2.66 -5.22 14.24
CA ALA A 23 1.96 -6.24 15.01
C ALA A 23 1.27 -5.61 16.23
N GLY A 24 -0.06 -5.74 16.30
CA GLY A 24 -0.89 -5.19 17.38
C GLY A 24 -1.66 -3.89 17.06
N PHE A 25 -1.54 -3.35 15.84
CA PHE A 25 -2.34 -2.22 15.36
C PHE A 25 -3.54 -2.71 14.56
N GLN A 26 -4.61 -1.90 14.48
CA GLN A 26 -5.78 -2.23 13.66
C GLN A 26 -5.44 -2.22 12.18
N GLN A 27 -4.61 -1.27 11.74
CA GLN A 27 -4.24 -1.11 10.33
C GLN A 27 -2.95 -0.30 10.16
N ILE A 28 -2.41 -0.28 8.94
CA ILE A 28 -1.40 0.72 8.53
C ILE A 28 -1.92 1.51 7.33
N SER A 29 -1.33 2.67 7.07
CA SER A 29 -1.61 3.45 5.87
C SER A 29 -0.34 3.97 5.20
N PHE A 30 -0.47 4.36 3.94
CA PHE A 30 0.54 5.09 3.18
C PHE A 30 -0.12 6.09 2.23
N ASP A 31 0.63 7.10 1.83
CA ASP A 31 0.16 8.12 0.90
C ASP A 31 0.59 7.84 -0.53
N VAL A 32 -0.26 8.26 -1.47
CA VAL A 32 0.03 8.30 -2.90
C VAL A 32 -0.22 9.67 -3.49
N ILE A 33 0.58 10.05 -4.48
CA ILE A 33 0.41 11.27 -5.27
C ILE A 33 -0.01 10.88 -6.68
N ILE A 34 -1.21 11.28 -7.07
CA ILE A 34 -1.71 11.10 -8.44
C ILE A 34 -1.51 12.42 -9.19
N PRO A 35 -0.54 12.54 -10.11
CA PRO A 35 -0.07 13.81 -10.65
C PRO A 35 -1.14 14.61 -11.42
N PHE A 36 -2.18 13.97 -11.92
CA PHE A 36 -3.25 14.63 -12.68
C PHE A 36 -4.45 15.07 -11.82
N SER A 37 -4.47 14.76 -10.53
CA SER A 37 -5.63 15.07 -9.68
C SER A 37 -5.64 16.50 -9.15
N GLY A 38 -4.50 17.21 -9.18
CA GLY A 38 -4.35 18.54 -8.56
C GLY A 38 -4.61 18.57 -7.05
N ALA A 39 -4.77 17.40 -6.42
CA ALA A 39 -5.21 17.23 -5.05
C ALA A 39 -4.04 16.90 -4.11
N ALA A 40 -4.28 17.07 -2.81
CA ALA A 40 -3.38 16.60 -1.76
C ALA A 40 -3.13 15.07 -1.90
N PRO A 41 -2.02 14.55 -1.35
CA PRO A 41 -1.77 13.11 -1.31
C PRO A 41 -2.98 12.36 -0.74
N LEU A 42 -3.34 11.25 -1.38
CA LEU A 42 -4.43 10.39 -0.93
C LEU A 42 -3.85 9.33 -0.01
N THR A 43 -4.42 9.21 1.19
CA THR A 43 -4.05 8.17 2.15
C THR A 43 -4.82 6.89 1.85
N TYR A 44 -4.09 5.81 1.62
CA TYR A 44 -4.61 4.46 1.44
C TYR A 44 -4.31 3.62 2.68
N PHE A 45 -5.29 2.87 3.14
CA PHE A 45 -5.19 1.99 4.29
C PHE A 45 -5.03 0.55 3.83
N VAL A 46 -4.05 -0.16 4.40
CA VAL A 46 -3.68 -1.51 3.97
C VAL A 46 -4.55 -2.56 4.64
N ASP A 47 -5.26 -3.34 3.83
CA ASP A 47 -6.07 -4.46 4.29
C ASP A 47 -5.27 -5.76 4.26
N SER A 48 -4.64 -6.06 3.12
CA SER A 48 -3.80 -7.25 2.96
C SER A 48 -2.56 -6.96 2.11
N ILE A 49 -1.54 -7.79 2.31
CA ILE A 49 -0.35 -7.81 1.49
C ILE A 49 -0.17 -9.22 0.94
N ASP A 50 -0.35 -9.36 -0.38
CA ASP A 50 -0.39 -10.63 -1.07
C ASP A 50 0.72 -10.71 -2.14
N TRP A 51 1.21 -11.92 -2.38
CA TRP A 51 2.15 -12.18 -3.46
C TRP A 51 1.87 -13.55 -4.08
N PHE A 52 1.67 -13.57 -5.40
CA PHE A 52 1.45 -14.83 -6.13
C PHE A 52 2.78 -15.49 -6.51
N ASP A 53 3.76 -14.66 -6.89
CA ASP A 53 5.13 -15.07 -7.17
C ASP A 53 6.11 -13.89 -6.98
N ASN A 54 7.32 -14.07 -7.49
CA ASN A 54 8.43 -13.12 -7.41
C ASN A 54 8.27 -11.83 -8.24
N LYS A 55 7.23 -11.75 -9.07
CA LYS A 55 6.94 -10.61 -9.95
C LYS A 55 5.54 -10.03 -9.70
N HIS A 56 4.62 -10.82 -9.16
CA HIS A 56 3.24 -10.44 -8.86
C HIS A 56 3.07 -10.13 -7.38
N CYS A 57 3.63 -8.99 -6.94
CA CYS A 57 3.49 -8.45 -5.59
C CYS A 57 2.39 -7.39 -5.57
N VAL A 58 1.38 -7.57 -4.71
CA VAL A 58 0.18 -6.71 -4.67
C VAL A 58 -0.15 -6.33 -3.23
N ILE A 59 -0.46 -5.06 -3.00
CA ILE A 59 -1.01 -4.58 -1.73
C ILE A 59 -2.48 -4.26 -1.96
N ILE A 60 -3.36 -4.89 -1.19
CA ILE A 60 -4.77 -4.56 -1.19
C ILE A 60 -4.98 -3.49 -0.13
N THR A 61 -5.63 -2.42 -0.56
CA THR A 61 -5.92 -1.27 0.27
C THR A 61 -7.36 -0.85 0.08
N ASN A 62 -7.89 -0.11 1.03
CA ASN A 62 -9.02 0.76 0.81
C ASN A 62 -8.60 2.22 0.98
N PHE A 63 -9.39 3.12 0.43
CA PHE A 63 -9.33 4.52 0.79
C PHE A 63 -10.74 5.06 0.96
N GLN A 64 -10.88 6.05 1.85
CA GLN A 64 -12.13 6.74 2.06
C GLN A 64 -12.05 8.12 1.43
N SER A 65 -12.87 8.35 0.41
CA SER A 65 -13.04 9.66 -0.22
C SER A 65 -14.43 10.21 0.09
N PRO A 66 -14.56 11.47 0.53
CA PRO A 66 -15.86 12.12 0.71
C PRO A 66 -16.74 12.08 -0.54
N THR A 67 -16.13 12.10 -1.72
CA THR A 67 -16.81 12.20 -3.01
C THR A 67 -17.07 10.83 -3.65
N LEU A 68 -16.21 9.84 -3.38
CA LEU A 68 -16.24 8.52 -4.04
C LEU A 68 -16.64 7.37 -3.10
N GLY A 69 -16.81 7.63 -1.81
CA GLY A 69 -17.07 6.60 -0.80
C GLY A 69 -15.81 5.81 -0.42
N VAL A 70 -16.00 4.62 0.16
CA VAL A 70 -14.93 3.66 0.40
C VAL A 70 -14.73 2.83 -0.86
N SER A 71 -13.51 2.77 -1.37
CA SER A 71 -13.16 1.94 -2.52
C SER A 71 -11.95 1.10 -2.22
N ASP A 72 -12.05 -0.18 -2.56
CA ASP A 72 -10.91 -1.10 -2.57
C ASP A 72 -10.01 -0.78 -3.76
N SER A 73 -8.71 -1.04 -3.62
CA SER A 73 -7.68 -0.77 -4.60
C SER A 73 -6.54 -1.78 -4.47
N ALA A 74 -5.95 -2.15 -5.60
CA ALA A 74 -4.83 -3.09 -5.66
C ALA A 74 -3.58 -2.39 -6.20
N TRP A 75 -2.50 -2.46 -5.44
CA TRP A 75 -1.24 -1.77 -5.74
C TRP A 75 -0.17 -2.77 -6.13
N SER A 76 0.07 -2.89 -7.43
CA SER A 76 1.22 -3.62 -7.96
C SER A 76 2.50 -2.79 -7.84
N CYS A 77 3.66 -3.43 -8.00
CA CYS A 77 4.93 -2.71 -8.02
C CYS A 77 5.08 -1.66 -9.12
N GLU A 78 4.46 -1.88 -10.27
CA GLU A 78 4.45 -0.89 -11.37
C GLU A 78 3.73 0.38 -10.93
N ILE A 79 2.56 0.22 -10.29
CA ILE A 79 1.72 1.32 -9.81
C ILE A 79 2.40 2.02 -8.61
N LEU A 80 2.95 1.26 -7.66
CA LEU A 80 3.64 1.82 -6.49
C LEU A 80 4.86 2.67 -6.89
N ASN A 81 5.66 2.22 -7.86
CA ASN A 81 6.82 3.00 -8.30
C ASN A 81 6.45 4.36 -8.92
N LEU A 82 5.22 4.50 -9.41
CA LEU A 82 4.73 5.75 -10.02
C LEU A 82 4.11 6.70 -9.00
N TYR A 83 3.38 6.17 -8.01
CA TYR A 83 2.50 6.99 -7.18
C TYR A 83 2.82 6.96 -5.69
N PHE A 84 3.65 6.03 -5.20
CA PHE A 84 3.95 5.93 -3.77
C PHE A 84 4.69 7.18 -3.28
N ALA A 85 4.11 7.85 -2.28
CA ALA A 85 4.65 9.06 -1.68
C ALA A 85 5.20 8.85 -0.25
N GLY A 86 5.06 7.64 0.30
CA GLY A 86 5.55 7.32 1.64
C GLY A 86 4.52 7.60 2.72
N ASN A 87 4.92 8.36 3.75
CA ASN A 87 4.12 8.65 4.95
C ASN A 87 3.47 7.39 5.56
N LEU A 88 4.29 6.38 5.86
CA LEU A 88 3.81 5.14 6.50
C LEU A 88 3.35 5.43 7.94
N GLN A 89 2.10 5.12 8.24
CA GLN A 89 1.49 5.36 9.55
C GLN A 89 0.82 4.10 10.10
N ARG A 90 0.72 4.01 11.42
CA ARG A 90 -0.01 2.96 12.12
C ARG A 90 -1.31 3.52 12.64
N ILE A 91 -2.41 2.80 12.44
CA ILE A 91 -3.75 3.18 12.83
C ILE A 91 -4.20 2.25 13.98
N VAL A 92 -4.63 2.84 15.10
CA VAL A 92 -4.96 2.16 16.37
C VAL A 92 -6.46 2.00 16.52
#